data_AF-A0A3B0R1E4-F1
#
_entry.id   AF-A0A3B0R1E4-F1
#
_cell.length_a   1.000
_cell.length_b   1.000
_cell.length_c   1.000
_cell.angle_alpha   90.00
_cell.angle_beta   90.00
_cell.angle_gamma   90.00
#
_symmetry.space_group_name_H-M   'P 1'
#
loop_
_entity.id
_entity.type
_entity.pdbx_description
1 polymer ?
#
loop_
_entity_poly.entity_id
_entity_poly.type
_entity_poly.pdbx_seq_one_letter_code
_entity_poly.pdbx_strand_id
1 'polypeptide(L)'
;MIKRFISLEWKQFKRASYFQKGLAIKILLFLAVIYFGGIAIFMGGLMFFILKKTMPDIDPIVTVNNFLVYWVLGNLAIRFFMQQLPVMNIKPLMIIPIKRNVVIHYL
;
A
#
# COMPACT_ATOMS: atom_id res chain seq x y z
N MET A 1 36.09 -6.68 -13.73
CA MET A 1 34.81 -7.30 -14.14
C MET A 1 33.59 -6.56 -13.62
N ILE A 2 33.49 -6.24 -12.32
CA ILE A 2 32.35 -5.54 -11.69
C ILE A 2 32.01 -4.19 -12.35
N LYS A 3 33.01 -3.34 -12.64
CA LYS A 3 32.79 -2.05 -13.34
C LYS A 3 32.17 -2.21 -14.74
N ARG A 4 32.56 -3.27 -15.47
CA ARG A 4 32.02 -3.58 -16.80
C ARG A 4 30.58 -4.08 -16.68
N PHE A 5 30.32 -4.95 -15.70
CA PHE A 5 28.98 -5.45 -15.39
C PHE A 5 28.01 -4.31 -15.06
N ILE A 6 28.36 -3.42 -14.13
CA ILE A 6 27.55 -2.24 -13.78
C ILE A 6 27.31 -1.34 -15.00
N SER A 7 28.32 -1.14 -15.85
CA SER A 7 28.17 -0.36 -17.09
C SER A 7 27.21 -1.01 -18.10
N LEU A 8 27.25 -2.34 -18.21
CA LEU A 8 26.36 -3.10 -19.11
C LEU A 8 24.92 -3.10 -18.59
N GLU A 9 24.71 -3.31 -17.30
CA GLU A 9 23.40 -3.20 -16.64
C GLU A 9 22.77 -1.82 -16.85
N TRP A 10 23.54 -0.75 -16.66
CA TRP A 10 23.05 0.61 -16.88
C TRP A 10 22.65 0.87 -18.34
N LYS A 11 23.43 0.34 -19.30
CA LYS A 11 23.14 0.42 -20.73
C LYS A 11 21.95 -0.45 -21.14
N GLN A 12 21.74 -1.59 -20.49
CA GLN A 12 20.60 -2.48 -20.69
C GLN A 12 19.32 -1.84 -20.15
N PHE A 13 19.39 -1.29 -18.94
CA PHE A 13 18.29 -0.59 -18.29
C PHE A 13 17.79 0.63 -19.09
N LYS A 14 18.71 1.46 -19.61
CA LYS A 14 18.34 2.60 -20.48
C LYS A 14 17.72 2.17 -21.82
N ARG A 15 18.12 1.03 -22.38
CA ARG A 15 17.63 0.53 -23.69
C ARG A 15 16.37 -0.33 -23.58
N ALA A 16 15.97 -0.70 -22.38
CA ALA A 16 14.76 -1.48 -22.18
C ALA A 16 13.52 -0.67 -22.59
N SER A 17 12.72 -1.20 -23.52
CA SER A 17 11.45 -0.60 -23.97
C SER A 17 10.48 -0.30 -22.82
N TYR A 18 10.52 -1.13 -21.77
CA TYR A 18 9.76 -0.97 -20.52
C TYR A 18 10.14 0.28 -19.73
N PHE A 19 11.40 0.73 -19.82
CA PHE A 19 11.85 1.93 -19.10
C PHE A 19 11.27 3.18 -19.77
N GLN A 20 11.34 3.29 -21.11
CA GLN A 20 10.79 4.44 -21.83
C GLN A 20 9.26 4.53 -21.80
N LYS A 21 8.54 3.41 -21.95
CA LYS A 21 7.07 3.44 -21.99
C LYS A 21 6.41 3.80 -20.65
N GLY A 22 7.10 3.57 -19.53
CA GLY A 22 6.56 3.79 -18.17
C GLY A 22 7.24 4.88 -17.35
N LEU A 23 8.28 5.56 -17.87
CA LEU A 23 9.08 6.50 -17.08
C LEU A 23 8.25 7.67 -16.55
N ALA A 24 7.39 8.26 -17.39
CA ALA A 24 6.53 9.37 -17.01
C ALA A 24 5.56 8.98 -15.88
N ILE A 25 4.93 7.80 -15.99
CA ILE A 25 4.02 7.26 -14.96
C ILE A 25 4.77 7.00 -13.66
N LYS A 26 5.99 6.46 -13.72
CA LYS A 26 6.83 6.21 -12.54
C LYS A 26 7.26 7.50 -11.85
N ILE A 27 7.63 8.52 -12.62
CA ILE A 27 7.97 9.84 -12.08
C ILE A 27 6.75 10.48 -11.41
N LEU A 28 5.58 10.40 -12.05
CA LEU A 28 4.33 10.92 -11.49
C LEU A 28 3.97 10.19 -10.20
N LEU A 29 4.08 8.86 -10.17
CA LEU A 29 3.84 8.05 -8.96
C LEU A 29 4.79 8.44 -7.82
N PHE A 30 6.09 8.59 -8.12
CA PHE A 30 7.09 9.00 -7.15
C PHE A 30 6.80 10.40 -6.57
N LEU A 31 6.42 11.35 -7.44
CA LEU A 31 6.02 12.68 -7.01
C LEU A 31 4.77 12.63 -6.12
N ALA A 32 3.79 11.79 -6.46
CA ALA A 32 2.59 11.58 -5.64
C ALA A 32 2.97 11.05 -4.25
N VAL A 33 3.84 10.04 -4.17
CA VAL A 33 4.29 9.48 -2.88
C VAL A 33 4.98 10.54 -2.02
N ILE A 34 5.88 11.35 -2.61
CA ILE A 34 6.54 12.43 -1.87
C ILE A 34 5.54 13.50 -1.42
N TYR A 35 4.62 13.90 -2.30
CA TYR A 35 3.62 14.92 -2.00
C TYR A 35 2.69 14.48 -0.87
N PHE A 36 2.05 13.32 -0.99
CA PHE A 36 1.14 12.80 0.02
C PHE A 36 1.87 12.38 1.30
N GLY A 37 3.07 11.81 1.18
CA GLY A 37 3.91 11.47 2.34
C GLY A 37 4.36 12.71 3.11
N GLY A 38 4.77 13.78 2.40
CA GLY A 38 5.13 15.06 3.00
C GLY A 38 3.96 15.70 3.75
N ILE A 39 2.77 15.71 3.14
CA ILE A 39 1.54 16.20 3.79
C ILE A 39 1.23 15.38 5.06
N ALA A 40 1.33 14.05 5.00
CA ALA A 40 1.07 13.19 6.15
C ALA A 40 2.02 13.47 7.33
N ILE A 41 3.32 13.66 7.05
CA ILE A 41 4.32 14.02 8.06
C ILE A 41 4.01 15.38 8.67
N PHE A 42 3.72 16.38 7.82
CA PHE A 42 3.41 17.73 8.29
C PHE A 42 2.13 17.76 9.13
N MET A 43 1.10 17.03 8.71
CA MET A 43 -0.15 16.89 9.44
C MET A 43 0.06 16.19 10.79
N GLY A 44 0.87 15.13 10.84
CA GLY A 44 1.23 14.46 12.09
C GLY A 44 1.98 15.39 13.06
N GLY A 45 2.93 16.19 12.55
CA GLY A 45 3.64 17.18 13.36
C GLY A 45 2.72 18.30 13.88
N LEU A 46 1.86 18.85 13.02
CA LEU A 46 0.88 19.87 13.41
C LEU A 46 -0.14 19.36 14.42
N MET A 47 -0.58 18.11 14.29
CA MET A 47 -1.54 17.48 15.18
C MET A 47 -1.07 17.56 16.64
N PHE A 48 0.23 17.32 16.91
CA PHE A 48 0.80 17.45 18.26
C PHE A 48 0.64 18.87 18.83
N PHE A 49 0.94 19.91 18.04
CA PHE A 49 0.80 21.31 18.48
C PHE A 49 -0.65 21.71 18.69
N ILE A 50 -1.56 21.24 17.83
CA ILE A 50 -3.00 21.51 17.94
C ILE A 50 -3.54 20.89 19.22
N LEU A 51 -3.26 19.61 19.48
CA LEU A 51 -3.70 18.90 20.69
C LEU A 51 -3.17 19.56 21.97
N LYS A 52 -1.90 19.98 21.97
CA LYS A 52 -1.30 20.71 23.11
C LYS A 52 -2.01 22.05 23.37
N LYS A 53 -2.53 22.71 22.33
CA LYS A 53 -3.21 24.02 22.44
C LYS A 53 -4.68 23.88 22.83
N THR A 54 -5.37 22.84 22.38
CA THR A 54 -6.81 22.65 22.64
C THR A 54 -7.08 21.92 23.95
N MET A 55 -6.20 21.03 24.38
CA MET A 55 -6.30 20.28 25.64
C MET A 55 -4.97 20.34 26.41
N PRO A 56 -4.69 21.45 27.10
CA PRO A 56 -3.43 21.63 27.82
C PRO A 56 -3.27 20.72 29.05
N ASP A 57 -4.38 20.21 29.60
CA ASP A 57 -4.39 19.42 30.84
C ASP A 57 -4.09 17.92 30.62
N ILE A 58 -4.12 17.46 29.36
CA ILE A 58 -3.95 16.05 29.00
C ILE A 58 -2.75 15.91 28.07
N ASP A 59 -1.86 14.97 28.37
CA ASP A 59 -0.72 14.69 27.50
C ASP A 59 -1.21 14.32 26.08
N PRO A 60 -0.81 15.07 25.03
CA PRO A 60 -1.20 14.80 23.65
C PRO A 60 -0.95 13.34 23.22
N ILE A 61 0.08 12.69 23.76
CA ILE A 61 0.41 11.30 23.45
C ILE A 61 -0.68 10.35 23.96
N VAL A 62 -1.19 10.59 25.17
CA VAL A 62 -2.25 9.76 25.78
C VAL A 62 -3.55 9.91 25.00
N THR A 63 -3.89 11.12 24.56
CA THR A 63 -5.07 11.38 23.74
C THR A 63 -5.01 10.65 22.39
N VAL A 64 -3.86 10.67 21.72
CA VAL A 64 -3.65 9.92 20.47
C VAL A 64 -3.78 8.42 20.70
N ASN A 65 -3.24 7.90 21.81
CA ASN A 65 -3.32 6.48 22.14
C ASN A 65 -4.77 6.01 22.33
N ASN A 66 -5.62 6.80 22.99
CA ASN A 66 -7.04 6.49 23.12
C ASN A 66 -7.76 6.48 21.76
N PHE A 67 -7.32 7.34 20.82
CA PHE A 67 -7.89 7.37 19.48
C PHE A 67 -7.42 6.21 18.58
N LEU A 68 -6.31 5.53 18.90
CA LEU A 68 -5.80 4.41 18.10
C LEU A 68 -6.81 3.28 17.96
N VAL A 69 -7.63 3.00 18.98
CA VAL A 69 -8.66 1.96 18.90
C VAL A 69 -9.68 2.29 17.81
N TYR A 70 -10.17 3.53 17.78
CA TYR A 70 -11.10 3.99 16.74
C TYR A 70 -10.44 3.99 15.36
N TRP A 71 -9.17 4.39 15.28
CA TRP A 71 -8.40 4.32 14.04
C TRP A 71 -8.28 2.89 13.51
N VAL A 72 -7.98 1.91 14.36
CA VAL A 72 -7.87 0.49 13.98
C VAL A 72 -9.22 -0.05 13.51
N LEU A 73 -10.31 0.24 14.22
CA LEU A 73 -11.65 -0.19 13.83
C LEU A 73 -12.08 0.44 12.49
N GLY A 74 -11.85 1.74 12.31
CA GLY A 74 -12.12 2.41 11.03
C GLY A 74 -11.24 1.86 9.90
N ASN A 75 -9.97 1.56 10.18
CA ASN A 75 -9.07 0.96 9.21
C ASN A 75 -9.53 -0.44 8.79
N LEU A 76 -10.02 -1.25 9.74
CA LEU A 76 -10.61 -2.57 9.46
C LEU A 76 -11.88 -2.45 8.62
N ALA A 77 -12.77 -1.51 8.97
CA ALA A 77 -13.99 -1.27 8.21
C ALA A 77 -13.68 -0.88 6.76
N ILE A 78 -12.79 0.10 6.55
CA ILE A 78 -12.37 0.52 5.21
C ILE A 78 -11.72 -0.63 4.44
N ARG A 79 -10.82 -1.40 5.09
CA ARG A 79 -10.18 -2.56 4.47
C ARG A 79 -11.19 -3.60 4.04
N PHE A 80 -12.21 -3.88 4.85
CA PHE A 80 -13.25 -4.85 4.51
C PHE A 80 -13.96 -4.48 3.18
N PHE A 81 -14.24 -3.19 2.95
CA PHE A 81 -14.86 -2.75 1.71
C PHE A 81 -13.89 -2.60 0.53
N MET A 82 -12.65 -2.19 0.79
CA MET A 82 -11.66 -1.94 -0.28
C MET A 82 -10.91 -3.19 -0.73
N GLN A 83 -10.80 -4.21 0.13
CA GLN A 83 -10.08 -5.44 -0.18
C GLN A 83 -10.92 -6.32 -1.11
N GLN A 84 -10.32 -6.72 -2.23
CA GLN A 84 -10.92 -7.72 -3.10
C GLN A 84 -10.84 -9.08 -2.39
N LEU A 85 -11.97 -9.81 -2.34
CA LEU A 85 -11.97 -11.19 -1.87
C LEU A 85 -11.10 -12.04 -2.81
N PRO A 86 -10.26 -12.95 -2.28
CA PRO A 86 -9.48 -13.85 -3.12
C PRO A 86 -10.45 -14.78 -3.87
N VAL A 87 -10.65 -14.51 -5.16
CA VAL A 87 -11.46 -15.38 -6.01
C VAL A 87 -10.61 -16.59 -6.37
N MET A 88 -10.92 -17.73 -5.76
CA MET A 88 -10.25 -18.97 -6.07
C MET A 88 -10.62 -19.42 -7.48
N ASN A 89 -9.61 -19.65 -8.33
CA ASN A 89 -9.84 -19.94 -9.74
C ASN A 89 -10.32 -21.39 -9.89
N ILE A 90 -11.62 -21.57 -10.13
CA ILE A 90 -12.28 -22.89 -10.19
C ILE A 90 -12.04 -23.66 -11.51
N LYS A 91 -11.63 -22.95 -12.58
CA LYS A 91 -11.48 -23.52 -13.92
C LYS A 91 -10.54 -24.74 -13.99
N PRO A 92 -9.36 -24.74 -13.34
CA PRO A 92 -8.46 -25.90 -13.34
C PRO A 92 -9.03 -27.13 -12.64
N LEU A 93 -9.96 -26.97 -11.69
CA LEU A 93 -10.57 -28.09 -10.96
C LEU A 93 -11.71 -28.76 -11.73
N MET A 94 -12.24 -28.10 -12.77
CA MET A 94 -13.33 -28.63 -13.60
C MET A 94 -12.86 -29.55 -14.74
N ILE A 95 -11.57 -29.53 -15.08
CA ILE A 95 -10.97 -30.41 -16.11
C ILE A 95 -10.47 -31.74 -15.56
N ILE A 96 -10.33 -31.85 -14.24
CA ILE A 96 -9.96 -33.08 -13.54
C ILE A 96 -11.22 -33.83 -13.08
N PRO A 97 -11.20 -35.16 -12.94
CA PRO A 97 -12.36 -35.97 -12.60
C PRO A 97 -12.75 -35.84 -11.10
N ILE A 98 -12.90 -34.61 -10.61
CA ILE A 98 -13.39 -34.29 -9.27
C ILE A 98 -14.88 -33.92 -9.37
N LYS A 99 -15.70 -34.49 -8.48
CA LYS A 99 -17.14 -34.20 -8.43
C LYS A 99 -17.38 -32.72 -8.12
N ARG A 100 -18.28 -32.07 -8.87
CA ARG A 100 -18.66 -30.65 -8.69
C ARG A 100 -19.03 -30.29 -7.25
N ASN A 101 -19.72 -31.18 -6.52
CA ASN A 101 -20.12 -30.93 -5.13
C ASN A 101 -18.93 -30.74 -4.18
N VAL A 102 -17.80 -31.40 -4.46
CA VAL A 102 -16.56 -31.26 -3.66
C VAL A 102 -15.90 -29.92 -3.94
N VAL A 103 -15.90 -29.49 -5.21
CA VAL A 103 -15.37 -28.18 -5.61
C VAL A 103 -16.20 -27.03 -5.02
N ILE A 104 -17.53 -27.19 -4.96
CA ILE A 104 -18.45 -26.21 -4.37
C ILE A 104 -18.27 -26.12 -2.84
N HIS A 105 -18.04 -27.24 -2.14
CA HIS A 105 -17.80 -27.24 -0.68
C HIS A 105 -16.45 -26.64 -0.27
N TYR A 106 -15.49 -26.59 -1.20
CA TYR A 106 -14.15 -26.06 -0.95
C TYR A 106 -14.06 -24.53 -1.17
N LEU A 107 -15.06 -23.95 -1.85
CA LEU A 107 -15.20 -22.50 -2.09
C LEU A 107 -16.00 -21.84 -0.95
#